data_AF-A0A7S2XZ56-F1
#
_entry.id   AF-A0A7S2XZ56-F1
#
_cell.length_a   1.000
_cell.length_b   1.000
_cell.length_c   1.000
_cell.angle_alpha   90.00
_cell.angle_beta   90.00
_cell.angle_gamma   90.00
#
_symmetry.space_group_name_H-M   'P 1'
#
loop_
_entity.id
_entity.type
_entity.pdbx_description
1 polymer ?
#
loop_
_entity_poly.entity_id
_entity_poly.type
_entity_poly.pdbx_seq_one_letter_code
_entity_poly.pdbx_strand_id
1 'polypeptide(L)'
;RARARVTEGGDVKGSTRDVTHVITMDMDSKKRRMVSVEYEKDEDLDMFQMGRMLVDQNDFVVRGPLHMDNKGMLCGPVSRYACRLVCRRKPPHSVHLYAAGFNQVNRISLPRGAPKWREGGFHKHYG
;
A
#
# COMPACT_ATOMS: atom_id res chain seq x y z
N ARG A 1 -4.92 3.66 13.17
CA ARG A 1 -5.78 4.71 12.53
C ARG A 1 -5.06 5.36 11.34
N ALA A 2 -5.78 5.82 10.31
CA ALA A 2 -5.17 6.44 9.11
C ALA A 2 -5.46 7.96 9.03
N ARG A 3 -4.47 8.75 8.62
CA ARG A 3 -4.58 10.19 8.38
C ARG A 3 -4.03 10.54 7.00
N ALA A 4 -4.81 11.26 6.20
CA ALA A 4 -4.37 11.71 4.87
C ALA A 4 -3.65 13.06 4.96
N ARG A 5 -2.50 13.19 4.28
CA ARG A 5 -1.75 14.43 4.11
C ARG A 5 -1.48 14.67 2.63
N VAL A 6 -1.85 15.84 2.12
CA VAL A 6 -1.51 16.26 0.76
C VAL A 6 -0.19 17.04 0.81
N THR A 7 0.79 16.64 0.01
CA THR A 7 2.07 17.34 -0.11
C THR A 7 2.29 17.78 -1.55
N GLU A 8 2.45 19.08 -1.78
CA GLU A 8 2.79 19.63 -3.10
C GLU A 8 4.29 19.95 -3.12
N GLY A 9 5.05 19.19 -3.91
CA GLY A 9 6.48 19.43 -4.13
C GLY A 9 7.40 19.12 -2.93
N GLY A 10 8.12 17.99 -3.01
CA GLY A 10 9.39 17.82 -2.30
C GLY A 10 9.32 17.50 -0.80
N ASP A 11 9.55 16.23 -0.52
CA ASP A 11 9.92 15.59 0.75
C ASP A 11 9.01 15.78 1.98
N VAL A 12 8.65 14.64 2.57
CA VAL A 12 7.80 14.57 3.77
C VAL A 12 8.64 15.05 4.96
N LYS A 13 8.66 16.37 5.20
CA LYS A 13 9.29 16.92 6.40
C LYS A 13 8.48 16.52 7.64
N GLY A 14 9.15 15.72 8.48
CA GLY A 14 8.83 15.45 9.88
C GLY A 14 7.50 14.72 10.06
N SER A 15 7.53 13.38 10.05
CA SER A 15 6.41 12.64 10.62
C SER A 15 6.43 12.82 12.13
N THR A 16 5.25 12.98 12.71
CA THR A 16 5.04 12.79 14.15
C THR A 16 5.47 11.36 14.54
N ARG A 17 5.90 11.17 15.79
CA ARG A 17 6.61 9.98 16.30
C ARG A 17 5.84 8.64 16.16
N ASP A 18 4.58 8.66 15.73
CA ASP A 18 3.70 7.49 15.74
C ASP A 18 3.30 6.98 14.33
N VAL A 19 3.85 7.55 13.25
CA VAL A 19 3.61 7.05 11.89
C VAL A 19 4.39 5.77 11.66
N THR A 20 3.67 4.69 11.39
CA THR A 20 4.26 3.35 11.20
C THR A 20 4.40 3.00 9.72
N HIS A 21 3.43 3.39 8.89
CA HIS A 21 3.36 3.03 7.48
C HIS A 21 2.79 4.16 6.63
N VAL A 22 3.11 4.17 5.33
CA VAL A 22 2.66 5.23 4.41
C VAL A 22 2.18 4.65 3.09
N ILE A 23 1.04 5.12 2.60
CA ILE A 23 0.58 4.90 1.23
C ILE A 23 0.80 6.19 0.44
N THR A 24 1.63 6.15 -0.61
CA THR A 24 1.87 7.29 -1.49
C THR A 24 1.16 7.11 -2.82
N MET A 25 0.60 8.20 -3.35
CA MET A 25 -0.11 8.24 -4.61
C MET A 25 0.45 9.39 -5.46
N ASP A 26 1.02 9.05 -6.61
CA ASP A 26 1.52 10.04 -7.56
C ASP A 26 0.38 10.53 -8.46
N MET A 27 -0.09 11.76 -8.23
CA MET A 27 -1.31 12.30 -8.84
C MET A 27 -1.08 13.01 -10.18
N ASP A 28 0.09 13.64 -10.43
CA ASP A 28 0.32 14.45 -11.65
C ASP A 28 1.82 14.66 -11.98
N SER A 29 2.19 14.52 -13.27
CA SER A 29 3.53 14.71 -13.83
C SER A 29 3.86 16.17 -14.05
N LYS A 30 2.85 17.02 -14.28
CA LYS A 30 3.11 18.45 -14.54
C LYS A 30 3.38 19.22 -13.25
N LYS A 31 2.85 18.74 -12.11
CA LYS A 31 2.89 19.47 -10.83
C LYS A 31 3.60 18.74 -9.68
N ARG A 32 4.24 17.57 -9.91
CA ARG A 32 4.89 16.74 -8.85
C ARG A 32 4.01 16.61 -7.59
N ARG A 33 2.70 16.38 -7.79
CA ARG A 33 1.74 16.35 -6.69
C ARG A 33 1.64 14.93 -6.13
N MET A 34 2.06 14.74 -4.88
CA MET A 34 2.01 13.46 -4.18
C MET A 34 1.03 13.54 -3.02
N VAL A 35 0.10 12.59 -2.96
CA VAL A 35 -0.77 12.42 -1.79
C VAL A 35 -0.20 11.29 -0.97
N SER A 36 -0.02 11.51 0.32
CA SER A 36 0.47 10.51 1.27
C SER A 36 -0.61 10.25 2.32
N VAL A 37 -0.91 8.99 2.58
CA VAL A 37 -1.78 8.59 3.67
C VAL A 37 -0.91 7.87 4.69
N GLU A 38 -0.81 8.49 5.85
CA GLU A 38 -0.02 8.00 6.98
C GLU A 38 -0.89 7.08 7.84
N TYR A 39 -0.30 5.98 8.29
CA TYR A 39 -0.94 4.99 9.14
C TYR A 39 -0.23 4.96 10.49
N GLU A 40 -1.01 5.17 11.54
CA GLU A 40 -0.58 5.08 12.93
C GLU A 40 -0.90 3.68 13.48
N LYS A 41 -0.11 3.24 14.47
CA LYS A 41 -0.36 2.02 15.21
C LYS A 41 -1.79 2.02 15.76
N ASP A 42 -2.42 0.85 15.76
CA ASP A 42 -3.77 0.65 16.28
C ASP A 42 -3.77 -0.61 17.15
N GLU A 43 -3.92 -0.45 18.46
CA GLU A 43 -3.81 -1.57 19.41
C GLU A 43 -5.00 -2.55 19.33
N ASP A 44 -6.09 -2.15 18.68
CA ASP A 44 -7.30 -2.95 18.52
C ASP A 44 -7.33 -3.75 17.20
N LEU A 45 -6.30 -3.61 16.35
CA LEU A 45 -6.21 -4.24 15.04
C LEU A 45 -4.95 -5.09 14.90
N ASP A 46 -5.10 -6.24 14.25
CA ASP A 46 -3.99 -6.98 13.68
C ASP A 46 -3.97 -6.79 12.16
N MET A 47 -2.77 -6.80 11.58
CA MET A 47 -2.57 -6.75 10.14
C MET A 47 -1.69 -7.92 9.72
N PHE A 48 -2.16 -8.71 8.76
CA PHE A 48 -1.42 -9.79 8.14
C PHE A 48 -1.25 -9.50 6.65
N GLN A 49 -0.04 -9.70 6.14
CA GLN A 49 0.34 -9.43 4.77
C GLN A 49 0.59 -10.71 3.99
N MET A 50 0.21 -10.66 2.73
CA MET A 50 0.36 -11.78 1.81
C MET A 50 1.00 -11.31 0.51
N GLY A 51 1.87 -12.13 -0.05
CA GLY A 51 2.54 -11.81 -1.30
C GLY A 51 3.41 -12.95 -1.79
N ARG A 52 4.00 -12.75 -2.97
CA ARG A 52 4.80 -13.78 -3.63
C ARG A 52 6.21 -13.93 -3.06
N MET A 53 6.73 -12.87 -2.45
CA MET A 53 8.10 -12.84 -1.94
C MET A 53 8.18 -13.51 -0.56
N LEU A 54 9.24 -14.29 -0.35
CA LEU A 54 9.62 -14.78 0.98
C LEU A 54 10.47 -13.70 1.66
N VAL A 55 9.79 -12.82 2.40
CA VAL A 55 10.37 -11.68 3.12
C VAL A 55 9.58 -11.47 4.40
N ASP A 56 10.22 -10.89 5.42
CA ASP A 56 9.64 -10.71 6.76
C ASP A 56 8.33 -9.91 6.76
N GLN A 57 8.10 -9.08 5.74
CA GLN A 57 6.86 -8.31 5.64
C GLN A 57 5.66 -9.15 5.21
N ASN A 58 5.84 -10.35 4.62
CA ASN A 58 4.74 -11.22 4.24
C ASN A 58 4.58 -12.34 5.28
N ASP A 59 3.51 -12.30 6.06
CA ASP A 59 3.14 -13.38 6.98
C ASP A 59 2.82 -14.67 6.24
N PHE A 60 2.22 -14.57 5.04
CA PHE A 60 1.95 -15.71 4.18
C PHE A 60 2.53 -15.51 2.78
N VAL A 61 3.31 -16.50 2.34
CA VAL A 61 3.86 -16.53 0.99
C VAL A 61 2.93 -17.29 0.07
N VAL A 62 2.33 -16.58 -0.88
CA VAL A 62 1.47 -17.16 -1.91
C VAL A 62 2.21 -17.11 -3.25
N ARG A 63 2.75 -18.25 -3.66
CA ARG A 63 3.43 -18.37 -4.95
C ARG A 63 2.39 -18.69 -6.02
N GLY A 64 2.33 -17.85 -7.05
CA GLY A 64 1.69 -18.20 -8.32
C GLY A 64 2.66 -18.99 -9.22
N PRO A 65 2.34 -19.20 -10.50
CA PRO A 65 3.34 -19.66 -11.47
C PRO A 65 4.50 -18.65 -11.52
N LEU A 66 5.70 -19.15 -11.29
CA LEU A 66 6.92 -18.35 -11.22
C LEU A 66 7.79 -18.62 -12.43
N HIS A 67 8.42 -17.58 -12.97
CA HIS A 67 9.48 -17.70 -13.97
C HIS A 67 10.58 -16.68 -13.68
N MET A 68 11.78 -16.92 -14.21
CA MET A 68 12.82 -15.91 -14.26
C MET A 68 12.57 -15.01 -15.48
N ASP A 69 12.66 -13.70 -15.31
CA ASP A 69 12.78 -12.81 -16.46
C ASP A 69 14.22 -12.79 -17.01
N ASN A 70 14.44 -12.03 -18.08
CA ASN A 70 15.76 -11.90 -18.73
C ASN A 70 16.84 -11.26 -17.84
N LYS A 71 16.47 -10.76 -16.66
CA LYS A 71 17.38 -10.17 -15.66
C LYS A 71 17.57 -11.09 -14.44
N GLY A 72 17.05 -12.33 -14.51
CA GLY A 72 17.10 -13.28 -13.40
C GLY A 72 16.17 -12.90 -12.24
N MET A 73 15.18 -12.03 -12.46
CA MET A 73 14.22 -11.64 -11.43
C MET A 73 13.05 -12.61 -11.41
N LEU A 74 12.65 -13.04 -10.20
CA LEU A 74 11.48 -13.89 -10.00
C LEU A 74 10.19 -13.12 -10.35
N CYS A 75 9.56 -13.53 -11.45
CA CYS A 75 8.37 -12.93 -12.05
C CYS A 75 7.16 -13.86 -12.01
N GLY A 76 5.96 -13.29 -12.14
CA GLY A 76 4.68 -14.00 -12.02
C GLY A 76 3.49 -13.04 -11.84
N PRO A 77 2.26 -13.55 -11.83
CA PRO A 77 1.05 -12.72 -11.77
C PRO A 77 0.73 -12.18 -10.36
N VAL A 78 1.19 -12.86 -9.30
CA VAL A 78 0.91 -12.44 -7.90
C VAL A 78 1.90 -11.35 -7.48
N SER A 79 1.43 -10.19 -7.03
CA SER A 79 2.31 -9.11 -6.57
C SER A 79 3.28 -9.52 -5.44
N ARG A 80 4.43 -8.86 -5.37
CA ARG A 80 5.44 -9.09 -4.31
C ARG A 80 4.88 -8.90 -2.90
N TYR A 81 4.08 -7.84 -2.73
CA TYR A 81 3.29 -7.51 -1.55
C TYR A 81 1.85 -7.29 -2.03
N ALA A 82 1.03 -8.35 -2.01
CA ALA A 82 -0.20 -8.41 -2.78
C ALA A 82 -1.40 -7.78 -2.06
N CYS A 83 -1.56 -8.08 -0.78
CA CYS A 83 -2.71 -7.62 0.01
C CYS A 83 -2.44 -7.69 1.52
N ARG A 84 -3.40 -7.13 2.26
CA ARG A 84 -3.44 -7.12 3.73
C ARG A 84 -4.81 -7.60 4.20
N LEU A 85 -4.83 -8.49 5.18
CA LEU A 85 -5.99 -8.74 6.02
C LEU A 85 -5.86 -7.90 7.28
N VAL A 86 -6.88 -7.11 7.59
CA VAL A 86 -6.93 -6.33 8.83
C VAL A 86 -8.09 -6.84 9.66
N CYS A 87 -7.76 -7.32 10.86
CA CYS A 87 -8.69 -8.01 11.75
C CYS A 87 -8.88 -7.20 13.03
N ARG A 88 -10.12 -7.11 13.53
CA ARG A 88 -10.35 -6.58 14.88
C ARG A 88 -9.96 -7.61 15.93
N ARG A 89 -9.18 -7.19 16.92
CA ARG A 89 -8.79 -8.03 18.07
C ARG A 89 -9.95 -8.33 19.02
N LYS A 90 -10.94 -7.44 19.06
CA LYS A 90 -12.14 -7.61 19.89
C LYS A 90 -13.29 -8.25 19.10
N PRO A 91 -14.16 -9.05 19.73
CA PRO A 91 -15.36 -9.58 19.10
C PRO A 91 -16.19 -8.47 18.41
N PRO A 92 -16.79 -8.74 17.22
CA PRO A 92 -16.92 -10.04 16.56
C PRO A 92 -15.74 -10.42 15.64
N HIS A 93 -14.55 -9.82 15.83
CA HIS A 93 -13.35 -10.10 15.03
C HIS A 93 -13.54 -9.86 13.52
N SER A 94 -14.22 -8.78 13.15
CA SER A 94 -14.43 -8.46 11.74
C SER A 94 -13.10 -8.33 10.99
N VAL A 95 -13.08 -8.86 9.77
CA VAL A 95 -11.90 -8.92 8.91
C VAL A 95 -12.18 -8.18 7.61
N HIS A 96 -11.23 -7.35 7.19
CA HIS A 96 -11.30 -6.62 5.92
C HIS A 96 -10.07 -6.93 5.08
N LEU A 97 -10.28 -7.23 3.80
CA LEU A 97 -9.21 -7.41 2.82
C LEU A 97 -8.92 -6.09 2.11
N TYR A 98 -7.66 -5.66 2.14
CA TYR A 98 -7.17 -4.50 1.42
C TYR A 98 -6.17 -4.91 0.35
N ALA A 99 -6.27 -4.33 -0.84
CA ALA A 99 -5.27 -4.50 -1.88
C ALA A 99 -3.93 -3.85 -1.48
N ALA A 100 -2.85 -4.39 -2.05
CA ALA A 100 -1.45 -4.06 -1.81
C ALA A 100 -0.97 -4.34 -0.37
N GLY A 101 0.32 -4.66 -0.23
CA GLY A 101 1.02 -4.76 1.05
C GLY A 101 2.20 -3.77 1.13
N PHE A 102 2.57 -3.40 2.34
CA PHE A 102 3.73 -2.57 2.63
C PHE A 102 5.02 -3.33 2.38
N ASN A 103 5.97 -2.66 1.74
CA ASN A 103 7.31 -3.20 1.50
C ASN A 103 8.22 -3.04 2.73
N GLN A 104 9.51 -3.40 2.58
CA GLN A 104 10.54 -3.30 3.62
C GLN A 104 10.78 -1.90 4.22
N VAL A 105 10.26 -0.84 3.60
CA VAL A 105 10.32 0.54 4.13
C VAL A 105 8.94 1.03 4.56
N ASN A 106 8.04 0.11 4.91
CA ASN A 106 6.67 0.35 5.37
C ASN A 106 5.84 1.20 4.39
N ARG A 107 6.06 1.02 3.08
CA ARG A 107 5.43 1.84 2.04
C ARG A 107 4.66 1.04 1.02
N ILE A 108 3.48 1.56 0.66
CA ILE A 108 2.76 1.22 -0.58
C ILE A 108 2.87 2.42 -1.51
N SER A 109 3.27 2.20 -2.77
CA SER A 109 3.39 3.26 -3.77
C SER A 109 2.45 2.99 -4.94
N LEU A 110 1.47 3.87 -5.15
CA LEU A 110 0.60 3.84 -6.32
C LEU A 110 1.23 4.73 -7.40
N PRO A 111 1.71 4.14 -8.51
CA PRO A 111 2.32 4.90 -9.57
C PRO A 111 1.30 5.81 -10.27
N ARG A 112 1.83 6.70 -11.10
CA ARG A 112 1.04 7.60 -11.95
C ARG A 112 -0.06 6.90 -12.75
N GLY A 113 0.24 5.76 -13.35
CA GLY A 113 -0.71 4.98 -14.15
C GLY A 113 -1.75 4.18 -13.35
N ALA A 114 -1.64 4.13 -12.02
CA ALA A 114 -2.61 3.41 -11.21
C ALA A 114 -3.93 4.19 -11.09
N PRO A 115 -5.10 3.53 -11.26
CA PRO A 115 -6.40 4.12 -10.99
C PRO A 115 -6.51 4.61 -9.55
N LYS A 116 -6.98 5.85 -9.39
CA LYS A 116 -7.16 6.50 -8.09
C LYS A 116 -8.15 7.65 -8.25
N TRP A 117 -9.03 7.80 -7.27
CA TRP A 117 -10.07 8.82 -7.25
C TRP A 117 -10.28 9.29 -5.82
N ARG A 118 -11.00 10.40 -5.64
CA ARG A 118 -11.51 10.82 -4.33
C ARG A 118 -12.95 10.38 -4.22
N GLU A 119 -13.32 9.77 -3.10
CA GLU A 119 -14.69 9.42 -2.80
C GLU A 119 -15.52 10.72 -2.68
N GLY A 120 -16.59 10.85 -3.47
CA GLY A 120 -17.31 12.11 -3.70
C GLY A 120 -17.05 12.79 -5.06
N GLY A 121 -16.22 12.21 -5.94
CA GLY A 121 -15.96 12.74 -7.29
C GLY A 121 -15.67 11.64 -8.31
N PHE A 122 -16.71 10.97 -8.80
CA PHE A 122 -16.63 10.24 -10.07
C PHE A 122 -16.57 11.27 -11.21
N HIS A 123 -15.39 11.57 -11.72
CA HIS A 123 -15.23 12.07 -13.10
C HIS A 123 -14.33 11.07 -13.80
N LYS A 124 -14.96 10.10 -14.47
CA LYS A 124 -14.26 9.23 -15.42
C LYS A 124 -13.90 10.10 -16.62
N HIS A 125 -12.65 10.55 -16.72
CA HIS A 125 -12.10 10.93 -18.02
C HIS A 125 -11.73 9.63 -18.74
N TYR A 126 -12.66 9.13 -19.55
CA TYR A 126 -12.28 8.32 -20.70
C TYR A 126 -11.73 9.30 -21.74
N GLY A 127 -10.46 9.11 -22.10
CA GLY A 127 -9.89 9.60 -23.35
C GLY A 127 -9.81 8.45 -24.32
#